data_AF-A0A1I5I7G5-F1
#
_entry.id   AF-A0A1I5I7G5-F1
#
_cell.length_a   1.000
_cell.length_b   1.000
_cell.length_c   1.000
_cell.angle_alpha   90.00
_cell.angle_beta   90.00
_cell.angle_gamma   90.00
#
_symmetry.space_group_name_H-M   'P 1'
#
loop_
_entity.id
_entity.type
_entity.pdbx_description
1 polymer ?
#
loop_
_entity_poly.entity_id
_entity_poly.type
_entity_poly.pdbx_seq_one_letter_code
_entity_poly.pdbx_strand_id
1 'polypeptide(L)'
;MRDLPVVLDGFKLTVVEPPAPKTRQDANGAEVPVTDRDGVTQFVVSLFAKLQVQAGQRAPKGEEIKVTLTADPGEGFPEDARVQLIDAKINPYSIESPDGRTVSGIAFKAMGLKHATPAPMPARRGKDDGGES
;
A
#
# COMPACT_ATOMS: atom_id res chain seq x y z
N MET A 1 4.65 -21.71 0.20
CA MET A 1 4.86 -20.90 -1.01
C MET A 1 5.18 -19.48 -0.55
N ARG A 2 6.22 -18.82 -1.08
CA ARG A 2 6.66 -17.49 -0.61
C ARG A 2 7.07 -16.60 -1.79
N ASP A 3 6.93 -15.29 -1.59
CA ASP A 3 7.39 -14.21 -2.45
C ASP A 3 6.95 -14.39 -3.92
N LEU A 4 5.69 -14.76 -4.11
CA LEU A 4 5.11 -14.89 -5.45
C LEU A 4 4.93 -13.50 -6.07
N PRO A 5 5.46 -13.25 -7.27
CA PRO A 5 5.27 -11.96 -7.93
C PRO A 5 3.78 -11.73 -8.23
N VAL A 6 3.32 -10.49 -8.07
CA VAL A 6 1.96 -10.08 -8.44
C VAL A 6 2.01 -8.88 -9.38
N VAL A 7 1.15 -8.90 -10.41
CA VAL A 7 1.01 -7.80 -11.37
C VAL A 7 -0.20 -6.96 -11.00
N LEU A 8 0.03 -5.66 -10.76
CA LEU A 8 -1.01 -4.73 -10.33
C LEU A 8 -1.17 -3.52 -11.28
N ASP A 9 -0.57 -3.57 -12.47
CA ASP A 9 -0.57 -2.44 -13.42
C ASP A 9 -1.97 -2.01 -13.89
N GLY A 10 -2.93 -2.94 -13.88
CA GLY A 10 -4.34 -2.66 -14.18
C GLY A 10 -5.13 -2.02 -13.02
N PHE A 11 -4.50 -1.79 -11.87
CA PHE A 11 -5.15 -1.25 -10.68
C PHE A 11 -4.65 0.16 -10.38
N LYS A 12 -5.59 1.06 -10.09
CA LYS A 12 -5.29 2.33 -9.44
C LYS A 12 -5.07 2.05 -7.95
N LEU A 13 -3.85 2.25 -7.47
CA LEU A 13 -3.51 2.17 -6.06
C LEU A 13 -3.45 3.58 -5.47
N THR A 14 -4.19 3.79 -4.38
CA THR A 14 -4.29 5.08 -3.68
C THR A 14 -3.96 4.86 -2.21
N VAL A 15 -3.10 5.68 -1.63
CA VAL A 15 -2.76 5.59 -0.20
C VAL A 15 -3.98 5.93 0.65
N VAL A 16 -4.30 5.05 1.60
CA VAL A 16 -5.34 5.23 2.63
C VAL A 16 -4.69 5.57 3.96
N GLU A 17 -3.70 4.78 4.38
CA GLU A 17 -2.84 5.10 5.53
C GLU A 17 -1.43 5.30 5.01
N PRO A 18 -0.80 6.48 5.23
CA PRO A 18 0.58 6.75 4.83
C PRO A 18 1.56 5.70 5.34
N PRO A 19 2.69 5.49 4.65
CA PRO A 19 3.70 4.56 5.12
C PRO A 19 4.24 4.96 6.50
N ALA A 20 4.30 3.98 7.40
CA ALA A 20 4.87 4.14 8.74
C ALA A 20 5.71 2.92 9.13
N PRO A 21 6.68 3.05 10.06
CA PRO A 21 7.39 1.91 10.60
C PRO A 21 6.41 0.88 11.13
N LYS A 22 6.56 -0.37 10.72
CA LYS A 22 5.74 -1.46 11.24
C LYS A 22 6.23 -1.77 12.65
N THR A 23 5.37 -1.66 13.65
CA THR A 23 5.71 -1.98 15.04
C THR A 23 5.08 -3.32 15.47
N ARG A 24 5.67 -3.92 16.51
CA ARG A 24 5.10 -5.04 17.25
C ARG A 24 5.38 -4.84 18.73
N GLN A 25 4.58 -5.46 19.59
CA GLN A 25 4.92 -5.51 21.01
C GLN A 25 6.03 -6.55 21.27
N ASP A 26 6.98 -6.19 22.14
CA ASP A 26 7.95 -7.13 22.70
C ASP A 26 7.40 -7.85 23.93
N ALA A 27 8.23 -8.70 24.56
CA ALA A 27 7.83 -9.47 25.75
C ALA A 27 7.50 -8.58 26.97
N ASN A 28 7.94 -7.33 26.96
CA ASN A 28 7.70 -6.35 28.02
C ASN A 28 6.52 -5.41 27.69
N GLY A 29 5.85 -5.64 26.55
CA GLY A 29 4.73 -4.81 26.08
C GLY A 29 5.15 -3.50 25.41
N ALA A 30 6.45 -3.27 25.18
CA ALA A 30 6.93 -2.08 24.47
C ALA A 30 6.75 -2.23 22.96
N GLU A 31 6.35 -1.16 22.27
CA GLU A 31 6.34 -1.15 20.80
C GLU A 31 7.76 -1.04 20.26
N VAL A 32 8.17 -2.03 19.48
CA VAL A 32 9.46 -2.08 18.81
C VAL A 32 9.27 -2.20 17.30
N PRO A 33 10.12 -1.56 16.48
CA PRO A 33 10.09 -1.74 15.04
C PRO A 33 10.28 -3.21 14.64
N VAL A 34 9.52 -3.65 13.66
CA VAL A 34 9.70 -4.94 13.01
C VAL A 34 10.88 -4.83 12.05
N THR A 35 11.89 -5.67 12.22
CA THR A 35 13.03 -5.79 11.30
C THR A 35 13.02 -7.15 10.61
N ASP A 36 13.67 -7.23 9.45
CA ASP A 36 14.00 -8.52 8.85
C ASP A 36 15.26 -9.15 9.50
N ARG A 37 15.78 -10.21 8.87
CA ARG A 37 16.94 -10.97 9.35
C ARG A 37 18.24 -10.18 9.30
N ASP A 38 18.33 -9.20 8.40
CA ASP A 38 19.50 -8.35 8.23
C ASP A 38 19.39 -7.06 9.06
N GLY A 39 18.33 -6.94 9.86
CA GLY A 39 18.08 -5.80 10.74
C GLY A 39 17.38 -4.63 10.04
N VAL A 40 16.92 -4.79 8.80
CA VAL A 40 16.26 -3.72 8.05
C VAL A 40 14.83 -3.52 8.56
N THR A 41 14.52 -2.29 9.00
CA THR A 41 13.18 -1.90 9.44
C THR A 41 12.18 -2.07 8.31
N GLN A 42 11.07 -2.72 8.63
CA GLN A 42 9.94 -2.91 7.74
C GLN A 42 8.93 -1.78 7.95
N PHE A 43 8.27 -1.37 6.87
CA PHE A 43 7.23 -0.35 6.92
C PHE A 43 5.90 -0.97 6.50
N VAL A 44 4.80 -0.30 6.83
CA VAL A 44 3.46 -0.71 6.42
C VAL A 44 2.74 0.48 5.79
N VAL A 45 2.03 0.22 4.70
CA VAL A 45 1.15 1.19 4.03
C VAL A 45 -0.18 0.51 3.73
N SER A 46 -1.28 1.23 3.90
CA SER A 46 -2.61 0.75 3.52
C SER A 46 -3.02 1.43 2.21
N LEU A 47 -3.41 0.63 1.22
CA LEU A 47 -3.73 1.09 -0.13
C LEU A 47 -5.14 0.67 -0.52
N PHE A 48 -5.90 1.56 -1.16
CA PHE A 48 -7.12 1.20 -1.86
C PHE A 48 -6.79 0.83 -3.30
N ALA A 49 -6.99 -0.44 -3.64
CA ALA A 49 -6.80 -0.99 -4.98
C ALA A 49 -8.13 -1.03 -5.74
N LYS A 50 -8.20 -0.32 -6.87
CA LYS A 50 -9.38 -0.29 -7.73
C LYS A 50 -9.01 -0.64 -9.16
N LEU A 51 -9.66 -1.67 -9.72
CA LEU A 51 -9.46 -2.07 -11.11
C LEU A 51 -9.78 -0.89 -12.05
N GLN A 52 -8.85 -0.57 -12.93
CA GLN A 52 -9.05 0.38 -14.01
C GLN A 52 -9.70 -0.36 -15.18
N VAL A 53 -10.83 0.16 -15.63
CA VAL A 53 -11.60 -0.39 -16.76
C VAL A 53 -11.70 0.64 -17.87
N GLN A 54 -12.02 0.18 -19.07
CA GLN A 54 -12.23 1.05 -20.22
C GLN A 54 -13.42 2.00 -19.99
N ALA A 55 -13.43 3.13 -20.69
CA ALA A 55 -14.55 4.07 -20.64
C ALA A 55 -15.87 3.37 -21.02
N GLY A 56 -16.93 3.67 -20.27
CA GLY A 56 -18.25 3.02 -20.43
C GLY A 56 -18.39 1.67 -19.73
N GLN A 57 -17.31 1.10 -19.17
CA GLN A 57 -17.38 -0.09 -18.33
C GLN A 57 -17.56 0.27 -16.86
N ARG A 58 -18.32 -0.54 -16.14
CA ARG A 58 -18.47 -0.41 -14.68
C ARG A 58 -17.31 -1.11 -13.99
N ALA A 59 -16.48 -0.35 -13.28
CA ALA A 59 -15.44 -0.94 -12.43
C ALA A 59 -16.09 -1.72 -11.26
N PRO A 60 -15.54 -2.89 -10.88
CA PRO A 60 -15.93 -3.56 -9.64
C PRO A 60 -15.60 -2.70 -8.41
N LYS A 61 -16.11 -3.10 -7.25
CA LYS A 61 -15.73 -2.47 -5.98
C LYS A 61 -14.23 -2.70 -5.75
N GLY A 62 -13.53 -1.65 -5.30
CA GLY A 62 -12.14 -1.77 -4.89
C GLY A 62 -12.01 -2.42 -3.51
N GLU A 63 -10.79 -2.76 -3.17
CA GLU A 63 -10.43 -3.41 -1.91
C GLU A 63 -9.27 -2.66 -1.25
N GLU A 64 -9.30 -2.58 0.08
CA GLU A 64 -8.17 -2.07 0.84
C GLU A 64 -7.20 -3.23 1.11
N ILE A 65 -5.93 -3.01 0.78
CA ILE A 65 -4.85 -3.95 1.03
C ILE A 65 -3.79 -3.32 1.92
N LYS A 66 -3.31 -4.09 2.91
CA LYS A 66 -2.18 -3.71 3.75
C LYS A 66 -0.90 -4.33 3.20
N VAL A 67 0.07 -3.48 2.85
CA VAL A 67 1.32 -3.89 2.21
C VAL A 67 2.48 -3.67 3.18
N THR A 68 3.30 -4.70 3.40
CA THR A 68 4.58 -4.54 4.10
C THR A 68 5.67 -4.12 3.10
N LEU A 69 6.36 -3.01 3.37
CA LEU A 69 7.49 -2.53 2.56
C LEU A 69 8.80 -2.98 3.21
N THR A 70 9.73 -3.49 2.40
CA THR A 70 11.01 -4.02 2.90
C THR A 70 12.12 -3.01 3.02
N ALA A 71 11.90 -1.80 2.53
CA ALA A 71 12.81 -0.69 2.67
C ALA A 71 12.01 0.55 3.07
N ASP A 72 12.72 1.55 3.58
CA ASP A 72 12.15 2.88 3.80
C ASP A 72 11.63 3.43 2.47
N PRO A 73 10.32 3.72 2.34
CA PRO A 73 9.78 4.31 1.12
C PRO A 73 10.25 5.76 0.90
N GLY A 74 10.79 6.42 1.92
CA GLY A 74 11.05 7.84 1.93
C GLY A 74 9.79 8.66 2.17
N GLU A 75 9.94 9.99 2.09
CA GLU A 75 8.84 10.94 2.21
C GLU A 75 8.02 11.03 0.91
N GLY A 76 6.89 11.75 0.97
CA GLY A 76 6.11 12.10 -0.23
C GLY A 76 4.94 11.18 -0.55
N PHE A 77 4.56 10.27 0.35
CA PHE A 77 3.40 9.38 0.18
C PHE A 77 2.27 9.67 1.18
N PRO A 78 1.66 10.88 1.16
CA PRO A 78 0.53 11.18 2.03
C PRO A 78 -0.71 10.36 1.64
N GLU A 79 -1.75 10.44 2.46
CA GLU A 79 -3.09 9.97 2.11
C GLU A 79 -3.52 10.54 0.75
N ASP A 80 -4.31 9.78 0.01
CA ASP A 80 -4.74 10.04 -1.38
C ASP A 80 -3.63 10.05 -2.45
N ALA A 81 -2.36 9.88 -2.08
CA ALA A 81 -1.29 9.77 -3.07
C ALA A 81 -1.50 8.55 -3.97
N ARG A 82 -1.34 8.74 -5.28
CA ARG A 82 -1.37 7.64 -6.25
C ARG A 82 0.01 7.03 -6.38
N VAL A 83 0.07 5.70 -6.25
CA VAL A 83 1.34 4.97 -6.20
C VAL A 83 1.32 3.72 -7.07
N GLN A 84 2.51 3.20 -7.32
CA GLN A 84 2.76 1.84 -7.79
C GLN A 84 3.69 1.15 -6.79
N LEU A 85 3.50 -0.15 -6.59
CA LEU A 85 4.39 -0.98 -5.79
C LEU A 85 5.62 -1.37 -6.63
N ILE A 86 6.81 -1.29 -6.05
CA ILE A 86 8.05 -1.78 -6.66
C ILE A 86 8.27 -3.22 -6.18
N ASP A 87 8.49 -4.16 -7.11
CA ASP A 87 8.72 -5.59 -6.81
C ASP A 87 7.63 -6.19 -5.90
N ALA A 88 6.37 -6.03 -6.34
CA ALA A 88 5.20 -6.47 -5.60
C ALA A 88 5.10 -8.00 -5.54
N LYS A 89 4.88 -8.52 -4.32
CA LYS A 89 4.82 -9.93 -4.00
C LYS A 89 3.67 -10.26 -3.07
N ILE A 90 3.22 -11.51 -3.12
CA ILE A 90 2.28 -12.07 -2.16
C ILE A 90 2.85 -13.30 -1.46
N ASN A 91 2.46 -13.45 -0.20
CA ASN A 91 2.81 -14.58 0.65
C ASN A 91 1.50 -15.22 1.17
N PRO A 92 1.05 -16.33 0.57
CA PRO A 92 -0.02 -17.13 1.14
C PRO A 92 0.44 -17.72 2.48
N TYR A 93 -0.40 -17.62 3.49
CA TYR A 93 -0.16 -18.23 4.80
C TYR A 93 -1.37 -19.04 5.24
N SER A 94 -1.08 -20.04 6.07
CA SER A 94 -2.07 -20.81 6.81
C SER A 94 -1.53 -20.96 8.22
N ILE A 95 -2.30 -20.53 9.20
CA ILE A 95 -1.95 -20.57 10.62
C ILE A 95 -3.02 -21.38 11.32
N GLU A 96 -2.60 -22.42 12.02
CA GLU A 96 -3.47 -23.18 12.91
C GLU A 96 -3.43 -22.54 14.29
N SER A 97 -4.60 -22.18 14.79
CA SER A 97 -4.80 -21.63 16.11
C SER A 97 -4.84 -22.76 17.15
N PRO A 98 -4.47 -22.50 18.42
CA PRO A 98 -4.53 -23.52 19.48
C PRO A 98 -5.92 -24.13 19.72
N ASP A 99 -6.99 -23.45 19.27
CA ASP A 99 -8.37 -23.94 19.32
C ASP A 99 -8.76 -24.87 18.15
N GLY A 100 -7.78 -25.27 17.31
CA GLY A 100 -7.98 -26.18 16.17
C GLY A 100 -8.55 -25.51 14.93
N ARG A 101 -8.65 -24.16 14.90
CA ARG A 101 -9.10 -23.42 13.71
C ARG A 101 -7.93 -23.08 12.80
N THR A 102 -8.13 -23.21 11.51
CA THR A 102 -7.14 -22.79 10.49
C THR A 102 -7.55 -21.44 9.89
N VAL A 103 -6.68 -20.44 10.01
CA VAL A 103 -6.81 -19.16 9.32
C VAL A 103 -5.87 -19.16 8.14
N SER A 104 -6.43 -19.06 6.93
CA SER A 104 -5.67 -18.87 5.70
C SER A 104 -5.80 -17.43 5.19
N GLY A 105 -4.74 -16.90 4.58
CA GLY A 105 -4.75 -15.55 4.04
C GLY A 105 -3.61 -15.28 3.10
N ILE A 106 -3.57 -14.04 2.59
CA ILE A 106 -2.53 -13.55 1.70
C ILE A 106 -1.95 -12.29 2.32
N ALA A 107 -0.64 -12.25 2.49
CA ALA A 107 0.07 -11.04 2.90
C ALA A 107 0.71 -10.38 1.67
N PHE A 108 0.47 -9.08 1.48
CA PHE A 108 1.11 -8.29 0.43
C PHE A 108 2.45 -7.73 0.92
N LYS A 109 3.43 -7.74 0.02
CA LYS A 109 4.78 -7.24 0.26
C LYS A 109 5.27 -6.50 -0.97
N ALA A 110 6.08 -5.47 -0.79
CA ALA A 110 6.77 -4.78 -1.88
C ALA A 110 8.13 -4.29 -1.40
N MET A 111 9.05 -4.02 -2.33
CA MET A 111 10.32 -3.40 -1.99
C MET A 111 10.12 -1.94 -1.56
N GLY A 112 9.25 -1.21 -2.26
CA GLY A 112 8.99 0.20 -1.99
C GLY A 112 7.84 0.76 -2.82
N LEU A 113 7.73 2.08 -2.83
CA LEU A 113 6.70 2.84 -3.54
C LEU A 113 7.32 3.77 -4.57
N LYS A 114 6.57 4.03 -5.64
CA LYS A 114 6.82 5.18 -6.53
C LYS A 114 5.49 5.84 -6.87
N HIS A 115 5.51 7.13 -7.17
CA HIS A 115 4.32 7.82 -7.65
C HIS A 115 3.82 7.21 -8.96
N ALA A 116 2.52 7.03 -9.07
CA ALA A 116 1.89 6.67 -10.33
C ALA A 116 1.85 7.90 -11.25
N THR A 117 2.29 7.73 -12.50
CA THR A 117 2.46 8.84 -13.45
C THR A 117 1.16 9.18 -14.21
N PRO A 118 0.98 10.47 -14.58
CA PRO A 118 1.71 11.61 -14.04
C PRO A 118 1.14 11.95 -12.66
N ALA A 119 2.01 12.41 -11.77
CA ALA A 119 1.68 12.85 -10.41
C ALA A 119 0.39 13.70 -10.37
N PRO A 120 -0.37 13.70 -9.25
CA PRO A 120 -1.53 14.57 -9.11
C PRO A 120 -1.13 16.00 -9.47
N MET A 121 -1.80 16.58 -10.49
CA MET A 121 -1.67 18.00 -10.78
C MET A 121 -2.02 18.77 -9.49
N PRO A 122 -1.18 19.72 -9.04
CA PRO A 122 -1.58 20.60 -7.95
C PRO A 122 -2.91 21.26 -8.31
N ALA A 123 -3.81 21.37 -7.33
CA ALA A 123 -5.14 21.95 -7.51
C ALA A 123 -5.02 23.27 -8.29
N ARG A 124 -5.66 23.36 -9.45
CA ARG A 124 -5.76 24.62 -10.18
C ARG A 124 -6.49 25.60 -9.27
N ARG A 125 -5.73 26.56 -8.71
CA ARG A 125 -6.29 27.70 -8.00
C ARG A 125 -7.27 28.39 -8.96
N GLY A 126 -8.47 28.64 -8.45
CA GLY A 126 -9.61 29.11 -9.21
C GLY A 126 -9.26 30.30 -10.11
N LYS A 127 -9.87 30.26 -11.29
CA LYS A 127 -10.02 31.38 -12.20
C LYS A 127 -10.84 32.45 -11.49
N ASP A 128 -10.20 33.50 -11.01
CA ASP A 128 -10.90 34.75 -10.71
C ASP A 128 -11.09 35.47 -12.05
N ASP A 129 -12.28 35.31 -12.60
CA ASP A 129 -12.85 36.17 -13.62
C ASP A 129 -12.95 37.59 -13.04
N GLY A 130 -12.02 38.46 -13.44
CA GLY A 130 -12.04 39.89 -13.16
C GLY A 130 -12.03 40.67 -14.47
N GLY A 131 -13.08 40.52 -15.27
CA GLY A 131 -13.40 41.47 -16.32
C GLY A 131 -14.32 42.54 -15.75
N GLU A 132 -13.89 43.79 -15.77
CA GLU A 132 -14.81 44.93 -15.77
C GLU A 132 -14.11 46.16 -16.37
N SER A 133 -14.75 46.64 -17.44
CA SER A 133 -14.80 48.02 -18.00
C SER A 133 -13.54 48.65 -18.57
#